data_AF-A0A1N6FPM3-F1
#
_entry.id   AF-A0A1N6FPM3-F1
#
_cell.length_a   1.000
_cell.length_b   1.000
_cell.length_c   1.000
_cell.angle_alpha   90.00
_cell.angle_beta   90.00
_cell.angle_gamma   90.00
#
_symmetry.space_group_name_H-M   'P 1'
#
loop_
_entity.id
_entity.type
_entity.pdbx_description
1 polymer ?
#
loop_
_entity_poly.entity_id
_entity_poly.type
_entity_poly.pdbx_seq_one_letter_code
_entity_poly.pdbx_strand_id
1 'polypeptide(L)'
;MNLDEERQSIRQELESMRENGARRQELSLHACKRLFFDLGIRPSMAAVRDLTQTGSASDIPKDIDTFWERIRSASRVRVGAGIIPKALEDRAGELLGALFEEAIVHARSAFDSEREEVQSQITAAERDTREADIRRQASEEAIRRSDARADAAWERVRALEAELATANTHGTVHQDSLQSSVRRLDAENEALRKRLEAEQSTNAGLRDRIDALHVELRQSTEHYAQQIKDAVAEAERRVKPMLVELDSLRSMAATYQSGVRDASRKEFEFIQQIAAAKARGDRLDSQLREQSDELDALTKEIAVLRTQQDVDPAVASLLCTLANSGRLSSDEMATIGTVADGHVGLPLRCPKCEEGEPELSEVDHRYELQCPECEHSSGPGHSRLEAVSRFLALKPVTSTA
;
A
#
# COMPACT_ATOMS: atom_id res chain seq x y z
N MET A 1 66.71 35.75 115.97
CA MET A 1 66.64 34.34 116.34
C MET A 1 65.17 34.00 116.44
N ASN A 2 64.74 32.94 115.77
CA ASN A 2 63.34 32.50 115.84
C ASN A 2 63.06 31.94 117.25
N LEU A 3 61.85 32.12 117.79
CA LEU A 3 61.48 31.62 119.12
C LEU A 3 61.74 30.11 119.27
N ASP A 4 61.68 29.37 118.16
CA ASP A 4 61.97 27.94 118.11
C ASP A 4 63.47 27.63 118.19
N GLU A 5 64.34 28.51 117.66
CA GLU A 5 65.80 28.38 117.79
C GLU A 5 66.25 28.60 119.24
N GLU A 6 65.66 29.58 119.92
CA GLU A 6 65.92 29.86 121.34
C GLU A 6 65.45 28.71 122.24
N ARG A 7 64.26 28.16 121.97
CA ARG A 7 63.77 26.97 122.68
C ARG A 7 64.68 25.77 122.48
N GLN A 8 65.20 25.57 121.27
CA GLN A 8 66.10 24.47 120.97
C GLN A 8 67.47 24.65 121.67
N SER A 9 67.98 25.87 121.74
CA SER A 9 69.18 26.22 122.51
C SER A 9 68.98 25.94 124.00
N ILE A 10 67.84 26.34 124.59
CA ILE A 10 67.52 26.07 126.00
C ILE A 10 67.43 24.55 126.25
N ARG A 11 66.86 23.76 125.33
CA ARG A 11 66.83 22.29 125.46
C ARG A 11 68.24 21.68 125.45
N GLN A 12 69.13 22.14 124.58
CA GLN A 12 70.52 21.68 124.53
C GLN A 12 71.30 22.05 125.81
N GLU A 13 71.09 23.26 126.35
CA GLU A 13 71.65 23.66 127.64
C GLU A 13 71.16 22.72 128.76
N LEU A 14 69.86 22.45 128.82
CA LEU A 14 69.27 21.56 129.82
C LEU A 14 69.75 20.12 129.68
N GLU A 15 69.97 19.63 128.46
CA GLU A 15 70.57 18.31 128.21
C GLU A 15 72.00 18.25 128.73
N SER A 16 72.82 19.27 128.43
CA SER A 16 74.20 19.33 128.93
C SER A 16 74.26 19.39 130.46
N MET A 17 73.33 20.11 131.10
CA MET A 17 73.20 20.14 132.56
C MET A 17 72.81 18.78 133.11
N ARG A 18 71.95 18.04 132.40
CA ARG A 18 71.52 16.69 132.80
C ARG A 18 72.67 15.70 132.69
N GLU A 19 73.46 15.74 131.62
CA GLU A 19 74.66 14.91 131.44
C GLU A 19 75.72 15.19 132.52
N ASN A 20 75.83 16.45 132.96
CA ASN A 20 76.70 16.86 134.06
C ASN A 20 76.15 16.53 135.47
N GLY A 21 75.01 15.84 135.57
CA GLY A 21 74.45 15.35 136.83
C GLY A 21 73.59 16.35 137.62
N ALA A 22 73.09 17.42 136.98
CA ALA A 22 72.23 18.40 137.65
C ALA A 22 70.94 17.78 138.20
N ARG A 23 70.48 18.27 139.35
CA ARG A 23 69.26 17.76 139.97
C ARG A 23 68.02 18.27 139.23
N ARG A 24 66.93 17.48 139.27
CA ARG A 24 65.65 17.81 138.62
C ARG A 24 65.08 19.20 138.99
N GLN A 25 65.24 19.64 140.24
CA GLN A 25 64.84 20.97 140.68
C GLN A 25 65.66 22.09 140.00
N GLU A 26 66.97 21.87 139.81
CA GLU A 26 67.87 22.85 139.20
C GLU A 26 67.55 23.02 137.71
N LEU A 27 67.22 21.92 137.02
CA LEU A 27 66.74 21.96 135.63
C LEU A 27 65.42 22.75 135.52
N SER A 28 64.48 22.54 136.44
CA SER A 28 63.18 23.23 136.44
C SER A 28 63.33 24.74 136.72
N LEU A 29 64.19 25.11 137.68
CA LEU A 29 64.49 26.51 137.99
C LEU A 29 65.27 27.20 136.86
N HIS A 30 66.19 26.50 136.20
CA HIS A 30 66.93 27.03 135.06
C HIS A 30 65.98 27.30 133.88
N ALA A 31 65.08 26.35 133.57
CA ALA A 31 64.05 26.53 132.56
C ALA A 31 63.13 27.72 132.88
N CYS A 32 62.69 27.88 134.14
CA CYS A 32 61.89 29.04 134.55
C CYS A 32 62.62 30.37 134.32
N LYS A 33 63.91 30.42 134.63
CA LYS A 33 64.74 31.62 134.40
C LYS A 33 64.83 31.96 132.92
N ARG A 34 65.16 30.98 132.06
CA ARG A 34 65.33 31.23 130.62
C ARG A 34 64.00 31.61 129.95
N LEU A 35 62.90 30.91 130.30
CA LEU A 35 61.55 31.26 129.84
C LEU A 35 61.18 32.70 130.20
N PHE A 36 61.44 33.11 131.44
CA PHE A 36 61.02 34.43 131.92
C PHE A 36 61.93 35.57 131.44
N PHE A 37 63.25 35.42 131.54
CA PHE A 37 64.19 36.50 131.24
C PHE A 37 64.56 36.59 129.76
N ASP A 38 64.66 35.48 129.04
CA ASP A 38 65.07 35.50 127.63
C ASP A 38 63.87 35.55 126.69
N LEU A 39 62.85 34.72 126.94
CA LEU A 39 61.68 34.64 126.06
C LEU A 39 60.53 35.58 126.47
N GLY A 40 60.57 36.19 127.65
CA GLY A 40 59.45 36.97 128.20
C GLY A 40 58.18 36.15 128.46
N ILE A 41 58.27 34.81 128.44
CA ILE A 41 57.15 33.89 128.63
C ILE A 41 57.03 33.56 130.11
N ARG A 42 55.83 33.74 130.67
CA ARG A 42 55.54 33.35 132.06
C ARG A 42 55.76 31.83 132.23
N PRO A 43 56.63 31.37 133.14
CA PRO A 43 56.83 29.94 133.38
C PRO A 43 55.53 29.27 133.81
N SER A 44 55.11 28.26 133.05
CA SER A 44 53.94 27.45 133.31
C SER A 44 54.33 25.97 133.40
N MET A 45 53.47 25.17 134.01
CA MET A 45 53.67 23.73 134.13
C MET A 45 53.96 23.05 132.79
N ALA A 46 53.20 23.40 131.76
CA ALA A 46 53.35 22.85 130.42
C ALA A 46 54.67 23.29 129.78
N ALA A 47 55.01 24.58 129.85
CA ALA A 47 56.21 25.14 129.22
C ALA A 47 57.51 24.62 129.87
N VAL A 48 57.53 24.49 131.20
CA VAL A 48 58.69 23.95 131.92
C VAL A 48 58.86 22.46 131.64
N ARG A 49 57.76 21.69 131.64
CA ARG A 49 57.80 20.25 131.33
C ARG A 49 58.24 19.96 129.90
N ASP A 50 57.82 20.77 128.94
CA ASP A 50 58.22 20.63 127.53
C ASP A 50 59.74 20.82 127.32
N LEU A 51 60.35 21.71 128.11
CA LEU A 51 61.79 21.97 128.04
C LEU A 51 62.61 20.97 128.86
N THR A 52 62.17 20.62 130.07
CA THR A 52 62.97 19.75 130.95
C THR A 52 62.75 18.26 130.69
N GLN A 53 61.66 17.88 130.02
CA GLN A 53 61.20 16.50 129.76
C GLN A 53 61.20 15.56 130.99
N THR A 54 61.32 16.13 132.19
CA THR A 54 61.53 15.42 133.46
C THR A 54 60.80 16.16 134.60
N GLY A 55 60.10 15.40 135.45
CA GLY A 55 59.36 15.91 136.60
C GLY A 55 57.92 15.40 136.70
N SER A 56 57.45 15.19 137.93
CA SER A 56 56.06 14.83 138.22
C SER A 56 55.14 16.06 138.09
N ALA A 57 53.84 15.82 137.83
CA ALA A 57 52.80 16.84 137.79
C ALA A 57 52.69 17.64 139.11
N SER A 58 53.20 17.10 140.24
CA SER A 58 53.18 17.73 141.56
C SER A 58 54.40 18.59 141.89
N ASP A 59 55.53 18.41 141.21
CA ASP A 59 56.81 18.96 141.67
C ASP A 59 57.26 20.17 140.85
N ILE A 60 56.85 20.27 139.57
CA ILE A 60 57.10 21.45 138.73
C ILE A 60 56.38 22.71 139.25
N PRO A 61 55.14 22.68 139.79
CA PRO A 61 54.51 23.89 140.31
C PRO A 61 55.25 24.45 141.51
N LYS A 62 55.74 23.58 142.40
CA LYS A 62 56.51 23.98 143.59
C LYS A 62 57.82 24.69 143.22
N ASP A 63 58.48 24.25 142.15
CA ASP A 63 59.70 24.91 141.67
C ASP A 63 59.39 26.26 141.00
N ILE A 64 58.28 26.37 140.25
CA ILE A 64 57.79 27.64 139.70
C ILE A 64 57.47 28.61 140.84
N ASP A 65 56.82 28.15 141.91
CA ASP A 65 56.52 28.96 143.10
C ASP A 65 57.79 29.42 143.79
N THR A 66 58.76 28.51 143.97
CA THR A 66 60.09 28.84 144.53
C THR A 66 60.83 29.87 143.69
N PHE A 67 60.73 29.78 142.35
CA PHE A 67 61.27 30.77 141.42
C PHE A 67 60.61 32.13 141.62
N TRP A 68 59.27 32.19 141.67
CA TRP A 68 58.55 33.45 141.86
C TRP A 68 58.78 34.04 143.24
N GLU A 69 58.90 33.22 144.28
CA GLU A 69 59.23 33.69 145.62
C GLU A 69 60.62 34.30 145.66
N ARG A 70 61.61 33.69 144.99
CA ARG A 70 62.94 34.27 144.82
C ARG A 70 62.92 35.59 144.05
N ILE A 71 62.17 35.69 142.95
CA ILE A 71 62.01 36.95 142.21
C ILE A 71 61.35 38.02 143.08
N ARG A 72 60.23 37.68 143.73
CA ARG A 72 59.53 38.61 144.63
C ARG A 72 60.39 39.06 145.80
N SER A 73 61.25 38.19 146.34
CA SER A 73 62.20 38.56 147.40
C SER A 73 63.32 39.47 146.88
N ALA A 74 63.78 39.27 145.65
CA ALA A 74 64.85 40.05 145.03
C ALA A 74 64.36 41.41 144.48
N SER A 75 63.10 41.50 144.04
CA SER A 75 62.49 42.68 143.42
C SER A 75 61.74 43.59 144.40
N ARG A 76 61.81 43.33 145.71
CA ARG A 76 61.18 44.18 146.74
C ARG A 76 61.94 45.49 146.87
N VAL A 77 61.57 46.48 146.06
CA VAL A 77 61.54 47.87 146.54
C VAL A 77 60.44 47.92 147.60
N ARG A 78 60.81 48.00 148.88
CA ARG A 78 59.86 48.27 149.97
C ARG A 78 59.33 49.70 149.79
N VAL A 79 58.28 49.88 149.00
CA VAL A 79 57.35 50.97 149.26
C VAL A 79 56.53 50.49 150.45
N GLY A 80 57.00 50.80 151.66
CA GLY A 80 56.24 50.56 152.87
C GLY A 80 54.87 51.22 152.73
N ALA A 81 53.85 50.59 153.29
CA ALA A 81 52.49 51.12 153.40
C ALA A 81 52.52 52.52 154.04
N GLY A 82 52.69 53.54 153.21
CA GLY A 82 52.55 54.94 153.56
C GLY A 82 51.14 55.35 153.20
N ILE A 83 50.35 55.68 154.21
CA ILE A 83 49.07 56.36 154.02
C ILE A 83 49.38 57.62 153.20
N ILE A 84 48.88 57.66 151.96
CA ILE A 84 49.00 58.85 151.11
C ILE A 84 48.25 59.98 151.83
N PRO A 85 48.84 61.18 152.00
CA PRO A 85 48.14 62.30 152.61
C PRO A 85 46.84 62.60 151.87
N LYS A 86 45.72 62.74 152.60
CA LYS A 86 44.37 62.90 152.03
C LYS A 86 44.28 64.03 150.99
N ALA A 87 45.00 65.13 151.20
CA ALA A 87 45.06 66.24 150.25
C ALA A 87 45.74 65.90 148.91
N LEU A 88 46.65 64.92 148.89
CA LEU A 88 47.24 64.40 147.65
C LEU A 88 46.33 63.35 147.00
N GLU A 89 45.63 62.56 147.79
CA GLU A 89 44.63 61.59 147.32
C GLU A 89 43.45 62.28 146.64
N ASP A 90 42.87 63.32 147.26
CA ASP A 90 41.76 64.10 146.70
C ASP A 90 42.17 64.75 145.36
N ARG A 91 43.38 65.34 145.30
CA ARG A 91 43.88 66.01 144.09
C ARG A 91 44.27 65.05 142.98
N ALA A 92 44.76 63.86 143.33
CA ALA A 92 44.97 62.77 142.37
C ALA A 92 43.63 62.22 141.87
N GLY A 93 42.62 62.11 142.73
CA GLY A 93 41.26 61.71 142.36
C GLY A 93 40.59 62.70 141.41
N GLU A 94 40.72 64.00 141.67
CA GLU A 94 40.23 65.07 140.78
C GLU A 94 40.91 65.02 139.40
N LEU A 95 42.25 64.88 139.36
CA LEU A 95 42.99 64.76 138.11
C LEU A 95 42.61 63.49 137.33
N LEU A 96 42.49 62.35 138.02
CA LEU A 96 42.06 61.09 137.42
C LEU A 96 40.62 61.17 136.90
N GLY A 97 39.73 61.86 137.62
CA GLY A 97 38.36 62.14 137.20
C GLY A 97 38.31 62.97 135.91
N ALA A 98 39.05 64.07 135.88
CA ALA A 98 39.14 64.93 134.69
C ALA A 98 39.74 64.19 133.48
N LEU A 99 40.82 63.42 133.69
CA LEU A 99 41.41 62.59 132.63
C LEU A 99 40.44 61.51 132.14
N PHE A 100 39.65 60.92 133.04
CA PHE A 100 38.66 59.92 132.68
C PHE A 100 37.50 60.54 131.88
N GLU A 101 37.01 61.72 132.28
CA GLU A 101 35.98 62.45 131.52
C GLU A 101 36.48 62.82 130.12
N GLU A 102 37.70 63.35 130.02
CA GLU A 102 38.31 63.72 128.73
C GLU A 102 38.56 62.48 127.85
N ALA A 103 38.99 61.37 128.44
CA ALA A 103 39.10 60.08 127.76
C ALA A 103 37.74 59.56 127.25
N ILE A 104 36.66 59.71 128.03
CA ILE A 104 35.30 59.34 127.59
C ILE A 104 34.84 60.23 126.43
N VAL A 105 35.05 61.54 126.52
CA VAL A 105 34.68 62.48 125.45
C VAL A 105 35.43 62.14 124.16
N HIS A 106 36.74 61.91 124.26
CA HIS A 106 37.56 61.50 123.12
C HIS A 106 37.13 60.14 122.56
N ALA A 107 36.86 59.15 123.41
CA ALA A 107 36.39 57.83 122.97
C ALA A 107 35.03 57.89 122.27
N ARG A 108 34.10 58.72 122.75
CA ARG A 108 32.80 58.94 122.09
C ARG A 108 32.97 59.62 120.74
N SER A 109 33.77 60.69 120.67
CA SER A 109 34.03 61.38 119.40
C SER A 109 34.70 60.46 118.38
N ALA A 110 35.68 59.66 118.80
CA ALA A 110 36.34 58.69 117.92
C ALA A 110 35.34 57.63 117.45
N PHE A 111 34.54 57.07 118.35
CA PHE A 111 33.52 56.08 118.00
C PHE A 111 32.45 56.63 117.05
N ASP A 112 31.97 57.85 117.27
CA ASP A 112 31.00 58.49 116.38
C ASP A 112 31.61 58.74 115.00
N SER A 113 32.89 59.16 114.93
CA SER A 113 33.60 59.30 113.65
C SER A 113 33.78 57.98 112.91
N GLU A 114 34.14 56.89 113.62
CA GLU A 114 34.24 55.55 113.03
C GLU A 114 32.88 55.05 112.56
N ARG A 115 31.80 55.33 113.30
CA ARG A 115 30.43 54.98 112.90
C ARG A 115 30.00 55.71 111.64
N GLU A 116 30.27 57.00 111.53
CA GLU A 116 29.98 57.79 110.33
C GLU A 116 30.78 57.27 109.13
N GLU A 117 32.07 56.96 109.32
CA GLU A 117 32.91 56.40 108.27
C GLU A 117 32.39 55.04 107.80
N VAL A 118 32.10 54.12 108.72
CA VAL A 118 31.52 52.80 108.39
C VAL A 118 30.17 52.94 107.68
N GLN A 119 29.30 53.84 108.15
CA GLN A 119 28.01 54.07 107.50
C GLN A 119 28.19 54.63 106.08
N SER A 120 29.17 55.52 105.87
CA SER A 120 29.50 56.04 104.54
C SER A 120 30.02 54.93 103.61
N GLN A 121 30.89 54.05 104.11
CA GLN A 121 31.42 52.91 103.36
C GLN A 121 30.31 51.91 103.01
N ILE A 122 29.38 51.64 103.92
CA ILE A 122 28.21 50.79 103.65
C ILE A 122 27.36 51.40 102.53
N THR A 123 27.04 52.69 102.60
CA THR A 123 26.23 53.34 101.55
C THR A 123 26.93 53.38 100.20
N ALA A 124 28.25 53.55 100.18
CA ALA A 124 29.05 53.49 98.95
C ALA A 124 29.05 52.07 98.37
N ALA A 125 29.30 51.05 99.20
CA ALA A 125 29.28 49.65 98.78
C ALA A 125 27.90 49.22 98.28
N GLU A 126 26.80 49.65 98.92
CA GLU A 126 25.44 49.39 98.46
C GLU A 126 25.17 50.03 97.10
N ARG A 127 25.64 51.27 96.88
CA ARG A 127 25.51 51.97 95.61
C ARG A 127 26.28 51.24 94.51
N ASP A 128 27.54 50.87 94.78
CA ASP A 128 28.39 50.16 93.82
C ASP A 128 27.81 48.79 93.46
N THR A 129 27.26 48.07 94.44
CA THR A 129 26.57 46.79 94.22
C THR A 129 25.35 46.97 93.33
N ARG A 130 24.50 47.97 93.61
CA ARG A 130 23.32 48.26 92.77
C ARG A 130 23.73 48.64 91.35
N GLU A 131 24.77 49.44 91.19
CA GLU A 131 25.26 49.82 89.86
C GLU A 131 25.84 48.63 89.09
N ALA A 132 26.60 47.76 89.77
CA ALA A 132 27.09 46.52 89.19
C ALA A 132 25.95 45.59 88.76
N ASP A 133 24.89 45.46 89.57
CA ASP A 133 23.70 44.68 89.24
C ASP A 133 22.95 45.23 88.02
N ILE A 134 22.78 46.55 87.94
CA ILE A 134 22.16 47.20 86.77
C ILE A 134 23.00 46.92 85.51
N ARG A 135 24.33 47.07 85.60
CA ARG A 135 25.24 46.77 84.48
C ARG A 135 25.19 45.30 84.06
N ARG A 136 25.12 44.38 85.03
CA ARG A 136 24.98 42.94 84.79
C ARG A 136 23.65 42.61 84.09
N GLN A 137 22.54 43.17 84.57
CA GLN A 137 21.23 42.94 83.95
C GLN A 137 21.19 43.47 82.51
N ALA A 138 21.75 44.67 82.27
CA ALA A 138 21.84 45.25 80.94
C ALA A 138 22.70 44.42 79.98
N SER A 139 23.82 43.85 80.45
CA SER A 139 24.67 42.98 79.63
C SER A 139 23.99 41.63 79.36
N GLU A 140 23.34 41.02 80.35
CA GLU A 140 22.56 39.78 80.17
C GLU A 140 21.40 39.96 79.18
N GLU A 141 20.73 41.10 79.20
CA GLU A 141 19.68 41.42 78.23
C GLU A 141 20.24 41.71 76.83
N ALA A 142 21.42 42.32 76.73
CA ALA A 142 22.12 42.47 75.46
C ALA A 142 22.54 41.11 74.86
N ILE A 143 23.06 40.20 75.68
CA ILE A 143 23.43 38.83 75.28
C ILE A 143 22.17 38.09 74.81
N ARG A 144 21.09 38.06 75.61
CA ARG A 144 19.83 37.41 75.21
C ARG A 144 19.27 37.94 73.88
N ARG A 145 19.36 39.25 73.64
CA ARG A 145 18.95 39.84 72.36
C ARG A 145 19.86 39.44 71.21
N SER A 146 21.17 39.32 71.45
CA SER A 146 22.13 38.85 70.46
C SER A 146 21.88 37.39 70.11
N ASP A 147 21.70 36.53 71.10
CA ASP A 147 21.44 35.10 70.92
C ASP A 147 20.14 34.88 70.14
N ALA A 148 19.05 35.58 70.51
CA ALA A 148 17.80 35.52 69.76
C ALA A 148 17.95 35.96 68.28
N ARG A 149 18.81 36.95 68.00
CA ARG A 149 19.13 37.36 66.63
C ARG A 149 19.96 36.32 65.89
N ALA A 150 20.92 35.70 66.58
CA ALA A 150 21.74 34.63 66.02
C ALA A 150 20.89 33.39 65.70
N ASP A 151 19.99 32.99 66.58
CA ASP A 151 19.06 31.86 66.35
C ASP A 151 18.14 32.14 65.17
N ALA A 152 17.57 33.35 65.08
CA ALA A 152 16.74 33.74 63.95
C ALA A 152 17.52 33.76 62.63
N ALA A 153 18.79 34.20 62.66
CA ALA A 153 19.66 34.17 61.49
C ALA A 153 20.00 32.73 61.07
N TRP A 154 20.30 31.85 62.03
CA TRP A 154 20.55 30.43 61.78
C TRP A 154 19.35 29.71 61.18
N GLU A 155 18.15 29.98 61.68
CA GLU A 155 16.94 29.38 61.13
C GLU A 155 16.68 29.87 59.70
N ARG A 156 16.97 31.15 59.42
CA ARG A 156 16.91 31.67 58.05
C ARG A 156 17.94 31.05 57.13
N VAL A 157 19.16 30.81 57.61
CA VAL A 157 20.19 30.09 56.85
C VAL A 157 19.73 28.67 56.53
N ARG A 158 19.21 27.91 57.50
CA ARG A 158 18.66 26.56 57.25
C ARG A 158 17.52 26.56 56.25
N ALA A 159 16.61 27.52 56.34
CA ALA A 159 15.52 27.66 55.38
C ALA A 159 16.05 27.90 53.96
N LEU A 160 17.02 28.80 53.80
CA LEU A 160 17.67 29.08 52.52
C LEU A 160 18.46 27.89 51.99
N GLU A 161 19.14 27.13 52.85
CA GLU A 161 19.85 25.90 52.48
C GLU A 161 18.87 24.82 51.98
N ALA A 162 17.71 24.68 52.64
CA ALA A 162 16.66 23.77 52.20
C ALA A 162 16.07 24.21 50.85
N GLU A 163 15.77 25.49 50.67
CA GLU A 163 15.31 26.05 49.40
C GLU A 163 16.34 25.82 48.29
N LEU A 164 17.63 26.08 48.55
CA LEU A 164 18.71 25.84 47.60
C LEU A 164 18.83 24.35 47.23
N ALA A 165 18.73 23.46 48.21
CA ALA A 165 18.74 22.01 47.96
C ALA A 165 17.57 21.60 47.05
N THR A 166 16.36 22.10 47.30
CA THR A 166 15.20 21.81 46.44
C THR A 166 15.33 22.42 45.04
N ALA A 167 15.87 23.64 44.92
CA ALA A 167 16.11 24.28 43.63
C ALA A 167 17.16 23.51 42.82
N ASN A 168 18.23 23.04 43.47
CA ASN A 168 19.26 22.23 42.84
C ASN A 168 18.71 20.88 42.36
N THR A 169 17.92 20.17 43.18
CA THR A 169 17.33 18.89 42.76
C THR A 169 16.32 19.07 41.62
N HIS A 170 15.52 20.13 41.65
CA HIS A 170 14.63 20.48 40.52
C HIS A 170 15.44 20.83 39.27
N GLY A 171 16.53 21.57 39.42
CA GLY A 171 17.45 21.92 38.34
C GLY A 171 18.08 20.69 37.68
N THR A 172 18.60 19.75 38.48
CA THR A 172 19.20 18.52 37.95
C THR A 172 18.17 17.63 37.26
N VAL A 173 16.98 17.43 37.87
CA VAL A 173 15.90 16.65 37.25
C VAL A 173 15.43 17.30 35.94
N HIS A 174 15.31 18.63 35.89
CA HIS A 174 14.95 19.33 34.66
C HIS A 174 16.03 19.18 33.58
N GLN A 175 17.31 19.30 33.96
CA GLN A 175 18.43 19.11 33.05
C GLN A 175 18.49 17.68 32.48
N ASP A 176 18.29 16.66 33.33
CA ASP A 176 18.23 15.26 32.90
C ASP A 176 17.03 14.99 31.98
N SER A 177 15.87 15.61 32.25
CA SER A 177 14.69 15.54 31.39
C SER A 177 14.91 16.21 30.02
N LEU A 178 15.58 17.37 30.00
CA LEU A 178 15.98 18.03 28.75
C LEU A 178 16.98 17.18 27.98
N GLN A 179 18.01 16.64 28.65
CA GLN A 179 19.02 15.82 28.00
C GLN A 179 18.44 14.53 27.42
N SER A 180 17.53 13.86 28.14
CA SER A 180 16.82 12.67 27.62
C SER A 180 15.91 13.02 26.44
N SER A 181 15.24 14.16 26.47
CA SER A 181 14.42 14.65 25.34
C SER A 181 15.27 14.96 24.11
N VAL A 182 16.43 15.60 24.28
CA VAL A 182 17.39 15.86 23.19
C VAL A 182 17.87 14.54 22.59
N ARG A 183 18.32 13.59 23.42
CA ARG A 183 18.75 12.26 22.94
C ARG A 183 17.65 11.53 22.16
N ARG A 184 16.39 11.65 22.59
CA ARG A 184 15.24 11.08 21.86
C ARG A 184 15.04 11.74 20.50
N LEU A 185 15.06 13.08 20.46
CA LEU A 185 14.90 13.83 19.21
C LEU A 185 16.07 13.58 18.24
N ASP A 186 17.29 13.42 18.73
CA ASP A 186 18.44 13.07 17.90
C ASP A 186 18.28 11.67 17.29
N ALA A 187 17.83 10.70 18.08
CA ALA A 187 17.54 9.34 17.59
C ALA A 187 16.40 9.33 16.55
N GLU A 188 15.33 10.10 16.78
CA GLU A 188 14.23 10.27 15.82
C GLU A 188 14.71 10.94 14.53
N ASN A 189 15.51 12.02 14.62
CA ASN A 189 16.08 12.68 13.45
C ASN A 189 16.99 11.74 12.64
N GLU A 190 17.83 10.96 13.30
CA GLU A 190 18.70 9.98 12.65
C GLU A 190 17.89 8.89 11.95
N ALA A 191 16.82 8.40 12.59
CA ALA A 191 15.91 7.43 11.97
C ALA A 191 15.17 8.03 10.75
N LEU A 192 14.73 9.29 10.83
CA LEU A 192 14.11 9.98 9.70
C LEU A 192 15.10 10.22 8.56
N ARG A 193 16.34 10.59 8.85
CA ARG A 193 17.40 10.74 7.84
C ARG A 193 17.65 9.43 7.09
N LYS A 194 17.80 8.31 7.81
CA LYS A 194 17.95 6.98 7.20
C LYS A 194 16.76 6.59 6.32
N ARG A 195 15.53 6.89 6.76
CA ARG A 195 14.32 6.66 5.95
C ARG A 195 14.33 7.51 4.68
N LEU A 196 14.67 8.80 4.80
CA LEU A 196 14.75 9.70 3.66
C LEU A 196 15.80 9.23 2.65
N GLU A 197 16.98 8.80 3.10
CA GLU A 197 18.03 8.24 2.24
C GLU A 197 17.57 6.96 1.54
N ALA A 198 16.88 6.07 2.25
CA ALA A 198 16.31 4.85 1.66
C ALA A 198 15.24 5.17 0.59
N GLU A 199 14.33 6.12 0.87
CA GLU A 199 13.33 6.60 -0.08
C GLU A 199 13.96 7.30 -1.29
N GLN A 200 15.04 8.06 -1.08
CA GLN A 200 15.78 8.68 -2.19
C GLN A 200 16.47 7.64 -3.06
N SER A 201 17.08 6.61 -2.46
CA SER A 201 17.71 5.50 -3.17
C SER A 201 16.70 4.68 -3.98
N THR A 202 15.55 4.35 -3.38
CA THR A 202 14.48 3.64 -4.10
C THR A 202 13.90 4.48 -5.24
N ASN A 203 13.66 5.78 -5.02
CA ASN A 203 13.23 6.68 -6.10
C ASN A 203 14.26 6.80 -7.22
N ALA A 204 15.55 6.84 -6.91
CA ALA A 204 16.61 6.82 -7.93
C ALA A 204 16.55 5.52 -8.75
N GLY A 205 16.45 4.36 -8.10
CA GLY A 205 16.30 3.07 -8.78
C GLY A 205 15.04 2.96 -9.64
N LEU A 206 13.91 3.55 -9.19
CA LEU A 206 12.69 3.61 -10.00
C LEU A 206 12.85 4.50 -11.23
N ARG A 207 13.54 5.64 -11.12
CA ARG A 207 13.85 6.51 -12.27
C ARG A 207 14.73 5.79 -13.27
N ASP A 208 15.80 5.14 -12.81
CA ASP A 208 16.67 4.34 -13.68
C ASP A 208 15.89 3.22 -14.40
N ARG A 209 14.93 2.59 -13.72
CA ARG A 209 14.07 1.57 -14.32
C ARG A 209 13.11 2.15 -15.36
N ILE A 210 12.53 3.31 -15.10
CA ILE A 210 11.67 4.02 -16.06
C ILE A 210 12.48 4.38 -17.30
N ASP A 211 13.69 4.90 -17.14
CA ASP A 211 14.57 5.25 -18.25
C ASP A 211 14.94 4.01 -19.07
N ALA A 212 15.30 2.90 -18.42
CA ALA A 212 15.54 1.62 -19.09
C ALA A 212 14.32 1.15 -19.90
N LEU A 213 13.12 1.19 -19.31
CA LEU A 213 11.88 0.82 -20.00
C LEU A 213 11.56 1.75 -21.17
N HIS A 214 11.84 3.05 -21.06
CA HIS A 214 11.69 3.98 -22.18
C HIS A 214 12.67 3.67 -23.31
N VAL A 215 13.91 3.28 -23.00
CA VAL A 215 14.89 2.85 -24.03
C VAL A 215 14.43 1.55 -24.70
N GLU A 216 14.02 0.55 -23.93
CA GLU A 216 13.48 -0.72 -24.45
C GLU A 216 12.24 -0.50 -25.33
N LEU A 217 11.33 0.39 -24.91
CA LEU A 217 10.16 0.76 -25.68
C LEU A 217 10.56 1.45 -27.00
N ARG A 218 11.49 2.40 -26.97
CA ARG A 218 11.99 3.04 -28.20
C ARG A 218 12.59 2.01 -29.15
N GLN A 219 13.50 1.16 -28.67
CA GLN A 219 14.14 0.12 -29.48
C GLN A 219 13.13 -0.86 -30.07
N SER A 220 12.16 -1.34 -29.29
CA SER A 220 11.11 -2.23 -29.80
C SER A 220 10.22 -1.52 -30.81
N THR A 221 9.82 -0.27 -30.59
CA THR A 221 9.03 0.50 -31.56
C THR A 221 9.79 0.74 -32.86
N GLU A 222 11.09 1.05 -32.81
CA GLU A 222 11.95 1.16 -33.98
C GLU A 222 12.07 -0.17 -34.72
N HIS A 223 12.24 -1.27 -33.98
CA HIS A 223 12.32 -2.61 -34.54
C HIS A 223 11.01 -3.02 -35.24
N TYR A 224 9.85 -2.81 -34.61
CA TYR A 224 8.55 -3.08 -35.22
C TYR A 224 8.28 -2.19 -36.43
N ALA A 225 8.63 -0.90 -36.35
CA ALA A 225 8.49 -0.01 -37.50
C ALA A 225 9.36 -0.47 -38.68
N GLN A 226 10.57 -0.97 -38.42
CA GLN A 226 11.43 -1.54 -39.44
C GLN A 226 10.85 -2.83 -40.01
N GLN A 227 10.37 -3.76 -39.18
CA GLN A 227 9.71 -4.99 -39.64
C GLN A 227 8.49 -4.69 -40.52
N ILE A 228 7.65 -3.72 -40.15
CA ILE A 228 6.50 -3.30 -40.96
C ILE A 228 6.96 -2.72 -42.29
N LYS A 229 7.98 -1.84 -42.30
CA LYS A 229 8.54 -1.29 -43.54
C LYS A 229 9.06 -2.39 -44.46
N ASP A 230 9.81 -3.34 -43.92
CA ASP A 230 10.37 -4.45 -44.70
C ASP A 230 9.28 -5.38 -45.24
N ALA A 231 8.26 -5.70 -44.42
CA ALA A 231 7.12 -6.50 -44.84
C ALA A 231 6.28 -5.80 -45.92
N VAL A 232 6.05 -4.48 -45.81
CA VAL A 232 5.37 -3.69 -46.84
C VAL A 232 6.19 -3.64 -48.12
N ALA A 233 7.50 -3.40 -48.03
CA ALA A 233 8.38 -3.39 -49.20
C ALA A 233 8.40 -4.74 -49.92
N GLU A 234 8.40 -5.86 -49.17
CA GLU A 234 8.34 -7.19 -49.75
C GLU A 234 6.97 -7.50 -50.36
N ALA A 235 5.88 -7.13 -49.70
CA ALA A 235 4.53 -7.22 -50.26
C ALA A 235 4.42 -6.41 -51.56
N GLU A 236 4.95 -5.18 -51.58
CA GLU A 236 5.01 -4.36 -52.80
C GLU A 236 5.82 -5.03 -53.91
N ARG A 237 6.97 -5.64 -53.60
CA ARG A 237 7.77 -6.38 -54.60
C ARG A 237 7.01 -7.55 -55.20
N ARG A 238 6.18 -8.26 -54.42
CA ARG A 238 5.36 -9.38 -54.90
C ARG A 238 4.13 -8.92 -55.67
N VAL A 239 3.47 -7.86 -55.20
CA VAL A 239 2.20 -7.38 -55.77
C VAL A 239 2.41 -6.56 -57.04
N LYS A 240 3.46 -5.73 -57.15
CA LYS A 240 3.70 -4.90 -58.34
C LYS A 240 3.77 -5.72 -59.64
N PRO A 241 4.54 -6.82 -59.75
CA PRO A 241 4.53 -7.68 -60.94
C PRO A 241 3.16 -8.28 -61.21
N MET A 242 2.46 -8.78 -60.18
CA MET A 242 1.12 -9.35 -60.35
C MET A 242 0.10 -8.32 -60.84
N LEU A 243 0.18 -7.05 -60.40
CA LEU A 243 -0.68 -5.98 -60.89
C LEU A 243 -0.38 -5.67 -62.37
N VAL A 244 0.90 -5.64 -62.75
CA VAL A 244 1.31 -5.47 -64.16
C VAL A 244 0.82 -6.65 -65.01
N GLU A 245 0.93 -7.88 -64.52
CA GLU A 245 0.38 -9.07 -65.18
C GLU A 245 -1.14 -8.98 -65.30
N LEU A 246 -1.85 -8.59 -64.24
CA LEU A 246 -3.30 -8.41 -64.26
C LEU A 246 -3.72 -7.34 -65.28
N ASP A 247 -3.02 -6.22 -65.35
CA ASP A 247 -3.31 -5.17 -66.33
C ASP A 247 -3.01 -5.62 -67.77
N SER A 248 -1.95 -6.41 -67.97
CA SER A 248 -1.69 -7.02 -69.28
C SER A 248 -2.77 -8.05 -69.66
N LEU A 249 -3.24 -8.87 -68.72
CA LEU A 249 -4.35 -9.80 -68.91
C LEU A 249 -5.66 -9.05 -69.18
N ARG A 250 -5.93 -7.95 -68.49
CA ARG A 250 -7.09 -7.08 -68.75
C ARG A 250 -7.02 -6.47 -70.15
N SER A 251 -5.86 -6.00 -70.58
CA SER A 251 -5.64 -5.49 -71.93
C SER A 251 -5.86 -6.59 -72.99
N MET A 252 -5.29 -7.78 -72.78
CA MET A 252 -5.51 -8.93 -73.66
C MET A 252 -6.98 -9.39 -73.67
N ALA A 253 -7.67 -9.38 -72.54
CA ALA A 253 -9.10 -9.69 -72.48
C ALA A 253 -9.94 -8.63 -73.22
N ALA A 254 -9.59 -7.35 -73.12
CA ALA A 254 -10.26 -6.27 -73.84
C ALA A 254 -10.07 -6.40 -75.37
N THR A 255 -8.85 -6.70 -75.85
CA THR A 255 -8.59 -6.93 -77.27
C THR A 255 -9.23 -8.22 -77.78
N TYR A 256 -9.27 -9.27 -76.96
CA TYR A 256 -10.00 -10.49 -77.29
C TYR A 256 -11.51 -10.22 -77.40
N GLN A 257 -12.10 -9.50 -76.43
CA GLN A 257 -13.53 -9.14 -76.48
C GLN A 257 -13.86 -8.23 -77.67
N SER A 258 -12.99 -7.28 -78.03
CA SER A 258 -13.19 -6.48 -79.25
C SER A 258 -13.10 -7.35 -80.50
N GLY A 259 -12.12 -8.26 -80.56
CA GLY A 259 -11.98 -9.23 -81.65
C GLY A 259 -13.20 -10.15 -81.80
N VAL A 260 -13.79 -10.62 -80.69
CA VAL A 260 -15.02 -11.41 -80.69
C VAL A 260 -16.21 -10.58 -81.20
N ARG A 261 -16.33 -9.31 -80.81
CA ARG A 261 -17.38 -8.41 -81.33
C ARG A 261 -17.23 -8.17 -82.83
N ASP A 262 -16.02 -7.93 -83.31
CA ASP A 262 -15.74 -7.75 -84.74
C ASP A 262 -15.97 -9.03 -85.54
N ALA A 263 -15.61 -10.19 -85.00
CA ALA A 263 -15.92 -11.49 -85.60
C ALA A 263 -17.43 -11.74 -85.65
N SER A 264 -18.16 -11.47 -84.56
CA SER A 264 -19.63 -11.57 -84.50
C SER A 264 -20.30 -10.64 -85.51
N ARG A 265 -19.74 -9.43 -85.71
CA ARG A 265 -20.22 -8.50 -86.74
C ARG A 265 -19.99 -9.05 -88.15
N LYS A 266 -18.82 -9.60 -88.44
CA LYS A 266 -18.52 -10.24 -89.73
C LYS A 266 -19.40 -11.47 -89.96
N GLU A 267 -19.63 -12.29 -88.93
CA GLU A 267 -20.56 -13.42 -88.98
C GLU A 267 -21.98 -12.96 -89.33
N PHE A 268 -22.46 -11.88 -88.70
CA PHE A 268 -23.76 -11.30 -89.02
C PHE A 268 -23.82 -10.77 -90.46
N GLU A 269 -22.76 -10.12 -90.95
CA GLU A 269 -22.63 -9.70 -92.35
C GLU A 269 -22.63 -10.90 -93.30
N PHE A 270 -21.93 -12.00 -92.98
CA PHE A 270 -21.97 -13.24 -93.77
C PHE A 270 -23.35 -13.89 -93.77
N ILE A 271 -24.05 -13.91 -92.63
CA ILE A 271 -25.44 -14.40 -92.54
C ILE A 271 -26.35 -13.57 -93.45
N GLN A 272 -26.20 -12.24 -93.46
CA GLN A 272 -26.95 -11.38 -94.38
C GLN A 272 -26.63 -11.66 -95.85
N GLN A 273 -25.35 -11.87 -96.20
CA GLN A 273 -24.94 -12.22 -97.56
C GLN A 273 -25.53 -13.57 -98.00
N ILE A 274 -25.54 -14.57 -97.12
CA ILE A 274 -26.15 -15.88 -97.38
C ILE A 274 -27.67 -15.74 -97.53
N ALA A 275 -28.34 -14.96 -96.68
CA ALA A 275 -29.77 -14.71 -96.80
C ALA A 275 -30.12 -14.02 -98.13
N ALA A 276 -29.30 -13.04 -98.56
CA ALA A 276 -29.46 -12.38 -99.86
C ALA A 276 -29.17 -13.33 -101.04
N ALA A 277 -28.17 -14.22 -100.92
CA ALA A 277 -27.91 -15.26 -101.92
C ALA A 277 -29.06 -16.27 -102.01
N LYS A 278 -29.60 -16.72 -100.87
CA LYS A 278 -30.75 -17.61 -100.80
C LYS A 278 -31.99 -16.97 -101.43
N ALA A 279 -32.29 -15.71 -101.12
CA ALA A 279 -33.40 -14.99 -101.74
C ALA A 279 -33.25 -14.83 -103.27
N ARG A 280 -32.02 -14.78 -103.80
CA ARG A 280 -31.78 -14.82 -105.25
C ARG A 280 -31.98 -16.22 -105.82
N GLY A 281 -31.55 -17.26 -105.10
CA GLY A 281 -31.82 -18.66 -105.45
C GLY A 281 -33.31 -18.95 -105.52
N ASP A 282 -34.08 -18.56 -104.50
CA ASP A 282 -35.53 -18.76 -104.44
C ASP A 282 -36.26 -18.08 -105.62
N ARG A 283 -35.78 -16.92 -106.09
CA ARG A 283 -36.32 -16.26 -107.30
C ARG A 283 -36.02 -17.03 -108.58
N LEU A 284 -34.79 -17.53 -108.74
CA LEU A 284 -34.43 -18.33 -109.91
C LEU A 284 -35.21 -19.66 -109.93
N ASP A 285 -35.43 -20.29 -108.77
CA ASP A 285 -36.27 -21.48 -108.65
C ASP A 285 -37.73 -21.18 -109.04
N SER A 286 -38.28 -20.02 -108.66
CA SER A 286 -39.63 -19.63 -109.11
C SER A 286 -39.72 -19.43 -110.63
N GLN A 287 -38.68 -18.84 -111.26
CA GLN A 287 -38.61 -18.67 -112.71
C GLN A 287 -38.47 -20.02 -113.44
N LEU A 288 -37.72 -20.97 -112.88
CA LEU A 288 -37.61 -22.33 -113.44
C LEU A 288 -38.94 -23.08 -113.39
N ARG A 289 -39.73 -22.91 -112.33
CA ARG A 289 -41.07 -23.50 -112.24
C ARG A 289 -42.03 -22.92 -113.28
N GLU A 290 -42.04 -21.60 -113.45
CA GLU A 290 -42.85 -20.93 -114.49
C GLU A 290 -42.49 -21.42 -115.90
N GLN A 291 -41.19 -21.54 -116.22
CA GLN A 291 -40.76 -22.07 -117.53
C GLN A 291 -41.07 -23.56 -117.72
N SER A 292 -41.07 -24.35 -116.65
CA SER A 292 -41.46 -25.77 -116.71
C SER A 292 -42.96 -25.95 -116.95
N ASP A 293 -43.79 -25.12 -116.32
CA ASP A 293 -45.25 -25.16 -116.50
C ASP A 293 -45.64 -24.76 -117.94
N GLU A 294 -44.90 -23.82 -118.57
CA GLU A 294 -45.05 -23.49 -120.00
C GLU A 294 -44.71 -24.68 -120.93
N LEU A 295 -43.67 -25.45 -120.62
CA LEU A 295 -43.29 -26.65 -121.39
C LEU A 295 -44.34 -27.77 -121.28
N ASP A 296 -44.93 -27.96 -120.10
CA ASP A 296 -46.00 -28.95 -119.90
C ASP A 296 -47.29 -28.58 -120.63
N ALA A 297 -47.60 -27.29 -120.76
CA ALA A 297 -48.74 -26.80 -121.55
C ALA A 297 -48.58 -27.09 -123.05
N LEU A 298 -47.40 -26.80 -123.62
CA LEU A 298 -47.08 -27.07 -125.03
C LEU A 298 -47.07 -28.57 -125.35
N THR A 299 -46.68 -29.42 -124.39
CA THR A 299 -46.67 -30.88 -124.56
C THR A 299 -48.08 -31.48 -124.61
N LYS A 300 -49.06 -30.88 -123.91
CA LYS A 300 -50.47 -31.29 -123.94
C LYS A 300 -51.17 -30.95 -125.26
N GLU A 301 -50.84 -29.83 -125.91
CA GLU A 301 -51.40 -29.48 -127.22
C GLU A 301 -50.99 -30.47 -128.34
N ILE A 302 -49.77 -31.00 -128.27
CA ILE A 302 -49.26 -32.01 -129.24
C ILE A 302 -49.95 -33.37 -129.08
N ALA A 303 -50.38 -33.73 -127.86
CA ALA A 303 -51.08 -34.99 -127.59
C ALA A 303 -52.51 -35.01 -128.13
N VAL A 304 -53.21 -33.86 -128.14
CA VAL A 304 -54.61 -33.75 -128.62
C VAL A 304 -54.74 -33.82 -130.14
N LEU A 305 -53.72 -33.37 -130.89
CA LEU A 305 -53.76 -33.38 -132.36
C LEU A 305 -53.48 -34.76 -133.00
N ARG A 306 -52.99 -35.74 -132.24
CA ARG A 306 -52.64 -37.08 -132.76
C ARG A 306 -53.78 -38.10 -132.71
N THR A 307 -54.87 -37.84 -132.00
CA THR A 307 -55.95 -38.81 -131.74
C THR A 307 -57.16 -38.74 -132.69
N GLN A 308 -57.12 -37.95 -133.78
CA GLN A 308 -58.29 -37.67 -134.63
C GLN A 308 -58.20 -38.15 -136.10
N GLN A 309 -57.41 -39.17 -136.47
CA GLN A 309 -57.23 -39.52 -137.90
C GLN A 309 -57.31 -41.01 -138.31
N ASP A 310 -58.03 -41.89 -137.60
CA ASP A 310 -58.30 -43.24 -138.12
C ASP A 310 -59.81 -43.55 -138.21
N VAL A 311 -60.29 -43.55 -139.46
CA VAL A 311 -61.52 -44.15 -140.04
C VAL A 311 -62.88 -43.45 -139.81
N ASP A 312 -63.61 -43.29 -140.92
CA ASP A 312 -64.90 -42.60 -141.08
C ASP A 312 -66.10 -43.46 -140.61
N PRO A 313 -66.96 -42.95 -139.69
CA PRO A 313 -68.05 -43.71 -139.07
C PRO A 313 -69.14 -44.23 -140.03
N ALA A 314 -69.23 -43.69 -141.27
CA ALA A 314 -70.21 -44.17 -142.24
C ALA A 314 -69.90 -45.58 -142.79
N VAL A 315 -68.62 -45.96 -142.86
CA VAL A 315 -68.18 -47.27 -143.39
C VAL A 315 -68.40 -48.38 -142.36
N ALA A 316 -68.23 -48.07 -141.07
CA ALA A 316 -68.47 -49.02 -139.99
C ALA A 316 -69.94 -49.44 -139.86
N SER A 317 -70.89 -48.51 -140.05
CA SER A 317 -72.34 -48.80 -140.00
C SER A 317 -72.79 -49.76 -141.12
N LEU A 318 -72.21 -49.65 -142.31
CA LEU A 318 -72.57 -50.51 -143.45
C LEU A 318 -72.18 -51.97 -143.19
N LEU A 319 -70.99 -52.19 -142.61
CA LEU A 319 -70.45 -53.50 -142.27
C LEU A 319 -71.29 -54.22 -141.20
N CYS A 320 -71.75 -53.49 -140.17
CA CYS A 320 -72.65 -54.05 -139.15
C CYS A 320 -74.01 -54.49 -139.72
N THR A 321 -74.54 -53.77 -140.71
CA THR A 321 -75.86 -54.08 -141.30
C THR A 321 -75.80 -55.34 -142.18
N LEU A 322 -74.71 -55.51 -142.93
CA LEU A 322 -74.49 -56.69 -143.77
C LEU A 322 -74.31 -57.96 -142.93
N ALA A 323 -73.60 -57.87 -141.80
CA ALA A 323 -73.41 -58.98 -140.86
C ALA A 323 -74.74 -59.48 -140.26
N ASN A 324 -75.62 -58.57 -139.81
CA ASN A 324 -76.91 -58.93 -139.22
C ASN A 324 -77.90 -59.54 -140.23
N SER A 325 -77.72 -59.29 -141.52
CA SER A 325 -78.58 -59.83 -142.59
C SER A 325 -78.17 -61.24 -143.07
N GLY A 326 -77.14 -61.85 -142.46
CA GLY A 326 -76.65 -63.19 -142.81
C GLY A 326 -75.96 -63.28 -144.18
N ARG A 327 -75.55 -62.15 -144.76
CA ARG A 327 -74.95 -62.08 -146.10
C ARG A 327 -73.43 -62.13 -146.13
N LEU A 328 -72.77 -62.10 -144.97
CA LEU A 328 -71.33 -62.27 -144.86
C LEU A 328 -71.02 -63.72 -144.50
N SER A 329 -70.10 -64.33 -145.26
CA SER A 329 -69.58 -65.66 -144.95
C SER A 329 -68.62 -65.61 -143.75
N SER A 330 -68.37 -66.76 -143.12
CA SER A 330 -67.51 -66.83 -141.93
C SER A 330 -66.07 -66.38 -142.18
N ASP A 331 -65.54 -66.54 -143.40
CA ASP A 331 -64.18 -66.08 -143.76
C ASP A 331 -64.11 -64.56 -143.96
N GLU A 332 -65.17 -63.95 -144.48
CA GLU A 332 -65.23 -62.49 -144.69
C GLU A 332 -65.34 -61.73 -143.35
N MET A 333 -66.04 -62.29 -142.36
CA MET A 333 -66.11 -61.73 -141.01
C MET A 333 -64.77 -61.83 -140.26
N ALA A 334 -63.96 -62.87 -140.49
CA ALA A 334 -62.65 -63.01 -139.86
C ALA A 334 -61.63 -61.97 -140.37
N THR A 335 -61.77 -61.50 -141.62
CA THR A 335 -60.80 -60.57 -142.24
C THR A 335 -61.14 -59.09 -141.95
N ILE A 336 -62.43 -58.75 -141.89
CA ILE A 336 -62.89 -57.35 -141.76
C ILE A 336 -63.30 -57.00 -140.32
N GLY A 337 -63.63 -58.00 -139.50
CA GLY A 337 -64.24 -57.79 -138.18
C GLY A 337 -63.43 -56.93 -137.21
N THR A 338 -62.11 -57.09 -137.12
CA THR A 338 -61.26 -56.35 -136.15
C THR A 338 -61.19 -54.85 -136.40
N VAL A 339 -61.40 -54.40 -137.64
CA VAL A 339 -61.41 -52.97 -138.00
C VAL A 339 -62.72 -52.30 -137.58
N ALA A 340 -63.81 -53.06 -137.44
CA ALA A 340 -65.13 -52.56 -137.07
C ALA A 340 -65.48 -52.75 -135.58
N ASP A 341 -64.65 -53.46 -134.79
CA ASP A 341 -64.94 -53.86 -133.42
C ASP A 341 -65.27 -52.69 -132.47
N GLY A 342 -64.67 -51.51 -132.68
CA GLY A 342 -64.98 -50.29 -131.93
C GLY A 342 -66.39 -49.73 -132.17
N HIS A 343 -67.10 -50.22 -133.18
CA HIS A 343 -68.44 -49.76 -133.58
C HIS A 343 -69.52 -50.84 -133.42
N VAL A 344 -69.20 -51.99 -132.83
CA VAL A 344 -70.14 -53.11 -132.62
C VAL A 344 -70.87 -52.97 -131.29
N GLY A 345 -72.16 -52.66 -131.36
CA GLY A 345 -73.07 -52.68 -130.22
C GLY A 345 -73.45 -54.10 -129.81
N LEU A 346 -73.36 -54.40 -128.52
CA LEU A 346 -73.82 -55.68 -127.95
C LEU A 346 -75.35 -55.70 -127.89
N PRO A 347 -76.02 -56.83 -128.20
CA PRO A 347 -77.45 -56.95 -128.03
C PRO A 347 -77.82 -56.73 -126.56
N LEU A 348 -78.80 -55.88 -126.28
CA LEU A 348 -79.22 -55.61 -124.90
C LEU A 348 -80.02 -56.76 -124.28
N ARG A 349 -80.54 -57.68 -125.09
CA ARG A 349 -81.37 -58.81 -124.64
C ARG A 349 -81.06 -60.06 -125.44
N CYS A 350 -81.11 -61.20 -124.76
CA CYS A 350 -80.89 -62.49 -125.38
C CYS A 350 -82.10 -62.87 -126.25
N PRO A 351 -81.88 -63.26 -127.53
CA PRO A 351 -82.96 -63.66 -128.43
C PRO A 351 -83.66 -64.97 -128.00
N LYS A 352 -83.10 -65.73 -127.06
CA LYS A 352 -83.63 -67.02 -126.60
C LYS A 352 -84.56 -66.91 -125.38
N CYS A 353 -84.28 -66.02 -124.43
CA CYS A 353 -85.08 -65.88 -123.19
C CYS A 353 -85.68 -64.48 -122.98
N GLU A 354 -85.35 -63.49 -123.81
CA GLU A 354 -85.81 -62.07 -123.77
C GLU A 354 -85.55 -61.28 -122.46
N GLU A 355 -85.20 -61.94 -121.36
CA GLU A 355 -84.89 -61.33 -120.06
C GLU A 355 -83.38 -61.20 -119.80
N GLY A 356 -82.56 -62.15 -120.26
CA GLY A 356 -81.12 -62.14 -119.99
C GLY A 356 -80.35 -61.15 -120.88
N GLU A 357 -79.47 -60.33 -120.28
CA GLU A 357 -78.53 -59.48 -121.01
C GLU A 357 -77.26 -60.28 -121.34
N PRO A 358 -76.83 -60.36 -122.61
CA PRO A 358 -75.64 -61.13 -122.96
C PRO A 358 -74.34 -60.38 -122.65
N GLU A 359 -73.38 -61.10 -122.08
CA GLU A 359 -72.05 -60.60 -121.76
C GLU A 359 -71.04 -61.05 -122.82
N LEU A 360 -70.15 -60.14 -123.21
CA LEU A 360 -69.03 -60.42 -124.10
C LEU A 360 -67.78 -60.74 -123.28
N SER A 361 -67.24 -61.94 -123.47
CA SER A 361 -65.94 -62.36 -122.93
C SER A 361 -64.89 -62.43 -124.04
N GLU A 362 -63.66 -62.06 -123.72
CA GLU A 362 -62.50 -62.26 -124.60
C GLU A 362 -61.58 -63.28 -123.94
N VAL A 363 -61.42 -64.45 -124.56
CA VAL A 363 -60.56 -65.54 -124.06
C VAL A 363 -59.69 -66.02 -125.23
N ASP A 364 -58.36 -65.98 -125.06
CA ASP A 364 -57.37 -66.33 -126.08
C ASP A 364 -57.55 -65.62 -127.43
N HIS A 365 -57.73 -64.29 -127.39
CA HIS A 365 -57.93 -63.42 -128.57
C HIS A 365 -59.14 -63.82 -129.42
N ARG A 366 -60.12 -64.45 -128.78
CA ARG A 366 -61.42 -64.78 -129.37
C ARG A 366 -62.52 -64.20 -128.51
N TYR A 367 -63.53 -63.69 -129.20
CA TYR A 367 -64.68 -63.02 -128.62
C TYR A 367 -65.85 -64.01 -128.55
N GLU A 368 -66.44 -64.16 -127.37
CA GLU A 368 -67.60 -65.02 -127.15
C GLU A 368 -68.71 -64.22 -126.46
N LEU A 369 -69.93 -64.38 -126.96
CA LEU A 369 -71.12 -63.77 -126.38
C LEU A 369 -71.93 -64.86 -125.68
N GLN A 370 -72.16 -64.71 -124.38
CA GLN A 370 -72.89 -65.68 -123.57
C GLN A 370 -74.00 -65.02 -122.76
N CYS A 371 -75.19 -65.63 -122.76
CA CYS A 371 -76.28 -65.25 -121.86
C CYS A 371 -76.22 -66.08 -120.58
N PRO A 372 -75.98 -65.46 -119.41
CA PRO A 372 -75.86 -66.17 -118.14
C PRO A 372 -77.18 -66.83 -117.70
N GLU A 373 -78.33 -66.30 -118.11
CA GLU A 373 -79.66 -66.77 -117.66
C GLU A 373 -80.17 -68.04 -118.35
N CYS A 374 -79.81 -68.29 -119.62
CA CYS A 374 -80.32 -69.44 -120.39
C CYS A 374 -79.23 -70.28 -121.07
N GLU A 375 -77.97 -70.02 -120.70
CA GLU A 375 -76.75 -70.63 -121.21
C GLU A 375 -76.63 -70.61 -122.76
N HIS A 376 -77.26 -69.62 -123.41
CA HIS A 376 -77.09 -69.44 -124.85
C HIS A 376 -75.74 -68.80 -125.13
N SER A 377 -74.93 -69.41 -126.01
CA SER A 377 -73.64 -68.85 -126.43
C SER A 377 -73.51 -68.80 -127.96
N SER A 378 -72.81 -67.78 -128.46
CA SER A 378 -72.36 -67.69 -129.85
C SER A 378 -71.23 -68.67 -130.18
N GLY A 379 -70.57 -69.20 -129.16
CA GLY A 379 -69.24 -69.80 -129.24
C GLY A 379 -68.15 -68.77 -129.56
N PRO A 380 -66.86 -69.14 -129.47
CA PRO A 380 -65.75 -68.24 -129.72
C PRO A 380 -65.61 -67.85 -131.21
N GLY A 381 -65.59 -66.54 -131.48
CA GLY A 381 -65.33 -65.91 -132.78
C GLY A 381 -64.03 -65.08 -132.78
N HIS A 382 -63.54 -64.64 -133.93
CA HIS A 382 -62.26 -63.91 -134.06
C HIS A 382 -62.42 -62.38 -133.99
N SER A 383 -63.64 -61.87 -134.02
CA SER A 383 -63.95 -60.45 -133.86
C SER A 383 -65.22 -60.26 -133.05
N ARG A 384 -65.38 -59.08 -132.45
CA ARG A 384 -66.58 -58.72 -131.69
C ARG A 384 -67.81 -58.70 -132.60
N LEU A 385 -67.67 -58.25 -133.85
CA LEU A 385 -68.74 -58.29 -134.85
C LEU A 385 -69.24 -59.72 -135.13
N GLU A 386 -68.30 -60.66 -135.23
CA GLU A 386 -68.59 -62.07 -135.49
C GLU A 386 -69.29 -62.76 -134.31
N ALA A 387 -68.87 -62.45 -133.07
CA ALA A 387 -69.51 -62.97 -131.87
C ALA A 387 -70.99 -62.52 -131.78
N VAL A 388 -71.26 -61.25 -132.07
CA VAL A 388 -72.62 -60.68 -132.04
C VAL A 388 -73.51 -61.26 -133.14
N SER A 389 -73.01 -61.40 -134.38
CA SER A 389 -73.83 -61.91 -135.48
C SER A 389 -74.23 -63.37 -135.28
N ARG A 390 -73.31 -64.22 -134.76
CA ARG A 390 -73.61 -65.62 -134.42
C ARG A 390 -74.59 -65.75 -133.26
N PHE A 391 -74.45 -64.89 -132.24
CA PHE A 391 -75.37 -64.88 -131.09
C PHE A 391 -76.82 -64.60 -131.48
N LEU A 392 -77.05 -63.79 -132.51
CA LEU A 392 -78.38 -63.42 -132.98
C LEU A 392 -79.02 -64.45 -133.95
N ALA A 393 -78.24 -65.37 -134.52
CA ALA A 393 -78.70 -66.27 -135.60
C ALA A 393 -79.38 -67.58 -135.13
N LEU A 394 -79.24 -67.98 -133.86
CA LEU A 394 -79.74 -69.25 -133.33
C LEU A 394 -81.18 -69.12 -132.79
N LYS A 395 -82.17 -69.70 -133.51
CA LYS A 395 -83.60 -69.74 -133.13
C LYS A 395 -83.94 -70.91 -132.15
N PRO A 396 -85.04 -70.79 -131.37
CA PRO A 396 -85.34 -71.64 -130.22
C PRO A 396 -85.80 -73.06 -130.60
N VAL A 397 -85.35 -74.07 -129.85
CA VAL A 397 -85.96 -75.42 -129.83
C VAL A 397 -87.03 -75.42 -128.72
N THR A 398 -88.28 -75.58 -129.13
CA THR A 398 -89.46 -75.75 -128.27
C THR A 398 -89.42 -77.06 -127.49
N SER A 399 -89.86 -77.03 -126.24
CA SER A 399 -90.54 -78.13 -125.55
C SER A 399 -91.17 -77.53 -124.29
N THR A 400 -92.46 -77.72 -124.03
CA THR A 400 -93.01 -79.08 -123.94
C THR A 400 -94.04 -79.39 -125.02
N ALA A 401 -93.73 -80.47 -125.76
CA ALA A 401 -94.35 -81.01 -126.99
C ALA A 401 -93.71 -80.55 -128.31
#